data_AF-A0A7X6X873-F1
#
_entry.id   AF-A0A7X6X873-F1
#
_cell.length_a   1.000
_cell.length_b   1.000
_cell.length_c   1.000
_cell.angle_alpha   90.00
_cell.angle_beta   90.00
_cell.angle_gamma   90.00
#
_symmetry.space_group_name_H-M   'P 1'
#
loop_
_entity.id
_entity.type
_entity.pdbx_description
1 polymer ?
#
loop_
_entity_poly.entity_id
_entity_poly.type
_entity_poly.pdbx_seq_one_letter_code
_entity_poly.pdbx_strand_id
1 'polypeptide(L)'
;MNNEIRSDESRGQRPWARPRDFILLGIIAVAALALLLIPTLMKSSDDIEVLIYYEGLVIDRFVLEEGTARVLSYDQLPAIEIQQWPDRSIAIVRSDCPDQICVNTGKLRVAGQFAACLPNNFVIVLQGVTEAEGVDAVA
;
A
#
# COMPACT_ATOMS: atom_id res chain seq x y z
N MET A 1 -27.70 11.37 65.85
CA MET A 1 -28.63 10.47 65.14
C MET A 1 -29.54 11.29 64.25
N ASN A 2 -29.28 11.34 62.95
CA ASN A 2 -30.17 10.76 61.94
C ASN A 2 -29.60 10.98 60.54
N ASN A 3 -29.83 9.93 59.76
CA ASN A 3 -29.31 9.60 58.46
C ASN A 3 -30.35 10.02 57.42
N GLU A 4 -29.96 10.73 56.37
CA GLU A 4 -30.74 10.78 55.13
C GLU A 4 -29.79 10.60 53.94
N ILE A 5 -29.61 9.34 53.57
CA ILE A 5 -29.35 8.95 52.20
C ILE A 5 -30.48 9.53 51.35
N ARG A 6 -30.17 10.47 50.45
CA ARG A 6 -31.04 10.80 49.33
C ARG A 6 -30.29 10.56 48.03
N SER A 7 -30.61 9.39 47.48
CA SER A 7 -30.61 9.08 46.05
C SER A 7 -30.98 10.29 45.20
N ASP A 8 -30.14 10.63 44.22
CA ASP A 8 -30.62 11.21 42.96
C ASP A 8 -30.11 10.33 41.82
N GLU A 9 -31.01 9.44 41.45
CA GLU A 9 -31.09 8.80 40.16
C GLU A 9 -31.50 9.84 39.11
N SER A 10 -30.55 10.29 38.30
CA SER A 10 -30.90 10.91 37.01
C SER A 10 -29.92 10.48 35.93
N ARG A 11 -30.20 9.30 35.39
CA ARG A 11 -29.94 8.93 34.00
C ARG A 11 -30.60 9.97 33.08
N GLY A 12 -29.92 11.09 32.88
CA GLY A 12 -30.29 12.09 31.90
C GLY A 12 -29.66 11.76 30.56
N GLN A 13 -30.23 10.78 29.84
CA GLN A 13 -30.12 10.79 28.38
C GLN A 13 -30.62 12.16 27.93
N ARG A 14 -29.76 12.97 27.32
CA ARG A 14 -30.16 14.24 26.70
C ARG A 14 -30.34 13.99 25.20
N PRO A 15 -31.54 13.65 24.68
CA PRO A 15 -31.83 13.89 23.29
C PRO A 15 -32.37 15.31 23.19
N TRP A 16 -31.51 16.30 23.04
CA TRP A 16 -32.00 17.61 22.62
C TRP A 16 -30.97 18.36 21.78
N ALA A 17 -30.65 17.74 20.63
CA ALA A 17 -29.97 18.42 19.54
C ALA A 17 -30.84 19.60 19.09
N ARG A 18 -30.32 20.82 19.20
CA ARG A 18 -30.95 21.98 18.56
C ARG A 18 -30.90 21.75 17.04
N PRO A 19 -31.80 22.32 16.23
CA PRO A 19 -31.76 22.15 14.77
C PRO A 19 -30.41 22.55 14.17
N ARG A 20 -29.66 23.43 14.86
CA ARG A 20 -28.31 23.85 14.49
C ARG A 20 -27.22 22.80 14.76
N ASP A 21 -27.43 21.89 15.70
CA ASP A 21 -26.50 20.79 15.99
C ASP A 21 -26.58 19.72 14.90
N PHE A 22 -27.75 19.52 14.28
CA PHE A 22 -27.89 18.70 13.08
C PHE A 22 -27.15 19.28 11.87
N ILE A 23 -27.09 20.61 11.75
CA ILE A 23 -26.31 21.29 10.71
C ILE A 23 -24.81 21.03 10.93
N LEU A 24 -24.32 21.18 12.16
CA LEU A 24 -22.92 20.89 12.51
C LEU A 24 -22.57 19.41 12.27
N LEU A 25 -23.46 18.49 12.67
CA LEU A 25 -23.28 17.06 12.42
C LEU A 25 -23.24 16.75 10.92
N GLY A 26 -24.12 17.37 10.13
CA GLY A 26 -24.14 17.23 8.67
C GLY A 26 -22.84 17.72 8.02
N ILE A 27 -22.32 18.87 8.44
CA ILE A 27 -21.04 19.40 7.92
C ILE A 27 -19.88 18.46 8.25
N ILE A 28 -19.80 17.97 9.49
CA ILE A 28 -18.75 17.03 9.90
C ILE A 28 -18.88 15.71 9.12
N ALA A 29 -20.09 15.20 8.92
CA ALA A 29 -20.34 13.99 8.17
C ALA A 29 -19.94 14.15 6.69
N VAL A 30 -20.28 15.28 6.06
CA VAL A 30 -19.88 15.59 4.68
C VAL A 30 -18.37 15.76 4.58
N ALA A 31 -17.73 16.45 5.54
CA ALA A 31 -16.28 16.61 5.56
C ALA A 31 -15.56 15.26 5.72
N ALA A 32 -16.04 14.38 6.60
CA ALA A 32 -15.52 13.02 6.76
C ALA A 32 -15.72 12.18 5.49
N LEU A 33 -16.90 12.28 4.87
CA LEU A 33 -17.20 11.58 3.61
C LEU A 33 -16.31 12.08 2.48
N ALA A 34 -16.10 13.39 2.36
CA ALA A 34 -15.20 13.99 1.39
C ALA A 34 -13.76 13.52 1.61
N LEU A 35 -13.27 13.51 2.85
CA LEU A 35 -11.93 13.01 3.18
C LEU A 35 -11.73 11.55 2.78
N LEU A 36 -12.78 10.74 2.86
CA LEU A 36 -12.76 9.32 2.46
C LEU A 36 -12.90 9.14 0.94
N LEU A 37 -13.72 9.94 0.26
CA LEU A 37 -14.00 9.78 -1.17
C LEU A 37 -12.92 10.40 -2.07
N ILE A 38 -12.33 11.53 -1.69
CA ILE A 38 -11.30 12.23 -2.46
C ILE A 38 -10.11 11.30 -2.84
N PRO A 39 -9.46 10.56 -1.92
CA PRO A 39 -8.33 9.71 -2.29
C PRO A 39 -8.74 8.52 -3.17
N THR A 40 -10.00 8.06 -3.08
CA THR A 40 -10.51 6.98 -3.95
C THR A 40 -10.82 7.45 -5.38
N LEU A 41 -11.25 8.70 -5.53
CA LEU A 41 -11.57 9.32 -6.83
C LEU A 41 -10.32 9.88 -7.52
N MET A 42 -9.32 10.31 -6.74
CA MET A 42 -8.02 10.81 -7.22
C MET A 42 -6.96 9.71 -7.32
N LYS A 43 -7.33 8.43 -7.28
CA LYS A 43 -6.40 7.33 -7.56
C LYS A 43 -6.08 7.34 -9.06
N SER A 44 -5.25 8.30 -9.48
CA SER A 44 -4.55 8.26 -10.75
C SER A 44 -3.90 6.91 -10.86
N SER A 45 -4.09 6.28 -12.01
CA SER A 45 -3.61 4.98 -12.46
C SER A 45 -2.82 4.20 -11.40
N ASP A 46 -3.40 3.09 -10.92
CA ASP A 46 -2.76 2.11 -10.03
C ASP A 46 -1.61 1.36 -10.75
N ASP A 47 -0.84 2.09 -11.54
CA ASP A 47 0.29 1.65 -12.30
C ASP A 47 1.41 1.39 -11.30
N ILE A 48 1.75 0.11 -11.20
CA ILE A 48 2.82 -0.35 -10.34
C ILE A 48 4.05 -0.45 -11.23
N GLU A 49 5.03 0.41 -10.98
CA GLU A 49 6.34 0.32 -11.60
C GLU A 49 7.19 -0.72 -10.85
N VAL A 50 7.77 -1.66 -11.58
CA VAL A 50 8.82 -2.56 -11.08
C VAL A 50 10.17 -1.96 -11.36
N LEU A 51 10.96 -1.88 -10.31
CA LEU A 51 12.36 -1.49 -10.34
C LEU A 51 13.20 -2.70 -10.02
N ILE A 52 14.15 -2.99 -10.91
CA ILE A 52 15.08 -4.10 -10.74
C ILE A 52 16.47 -3.53 -10.47
N TYR A 53 16.96 -3.83 -9.28
CA TYR A 53 18.28 -3.43 -8.81
C TYR A 53 19.24 -4.60 -8.88
N TYR A 54 20.43 -4.33 -9.40
CA TYR A 54 21.56 -5.22 -9.34
C TYR A 54 22.80 -4.42 -8.92
N GLU A 55 23.49 -4.91 -7.89
CA GLU A 55 24.62 -4.21 -7.26
C GLU A 55 24.29 -2.76 -6.83
N GLY A 56 23.02 -2.51 -6.48
CA GLY A 56 22.53 -1.18 -6.08
C GLY A 56 22.24 -0.22 -7.23
N LEU A 57 22.37 -0.66 -8.49
CA LEU A 57 22.01 0.11 -9.68
C LEU A 57 20.71 -0.40 -10.30
N VAL A 58 19.85 0.50 -10.76
CA VAL A 58 18.64 0.13 -11.50
C VAL A 58 19.04 -0.32 -12.90
N ILE A 59 18.90 -1.61 -13.17
CA ILE A 59 19.23 -2.19 -14.48
C ILE A 59 18.01 -2.28 -15.41
N ASP A 60 16.81 -2.29 -14.84
CA ASP A 60 15.57 -2.37 -15.60
C ASP A 60 14.42 -1.71 -14.82
N ARG A 61 13.49 -1.12 -15.57
CA ARG A 61 12.26 -0.53 -15.04
C ARG A 61 11.11 -0.64 -16.03
N PHE A 62 9.95 -1.02 -15.53
CA PHE A 62 8.75 -1.18 -16.35
C PHE A 62 7.50 -1.15 -15.49
N VAL A 63 6.36 -0.84 -16.10
CA VAL A 63 5.05 -0.90 -15.42
C VAL A 63 4.47 -2.31 -15.51
N LEU A 64 3.88 -2.84 -14.44
CA LEU A 64 3.13 -4.10 -14.48
C LEU A 64 1.81 -3.90 -15.22
N GLU A 65 1.80 -4.34 -16.47
CA GLU A 65 0.57 -4.46 -17.25
C GLU A 65 -0.25 -5.67 -16.80
N GLU A 66 -1.57 -5.48 -16.70
CA GLU A 66 -2.53 -6.59 -16.58
C GLU A 66 -2.59 -7.38 -17.88
N GLY A 67 -2.73 -8.71 -17.80
CA GLY A 67 -2.82 -9.57 -18.98
C GLY A 67 -1.48 -9.98 -19.58
N THR A 68 -0.36 -9.37 -19.17
CA THR A 68 0.96 -9.66 -19.71
C THR A 68 1.66 -10.77 -18.91
N ALA A 69 2.01 -11.86 -19.57
CA ALA A 69 2.89 -12.90 -19.03
C ALA A 69 4.25 -12.83 -19.72
N ARG A 70 5.32 -12.72 -18.94
CA ARG A 70 6.68 -12.71 -19.47
C ARG A 70 7.67 -13.28 -18.48
N VAL A 71 8.73 -13.85 -19.01
CA VAL A 71 9.88 -14.33 -18.24
C VAL A 71 11.02 -13.36 -18.50
N LEU A 72 11.62 -12.85 -17.43
CA LEU A 72 12.77 -11.95 -17.48
C LEU A 72 13.98 -12.71 -16.97
N SER A 73 15.04 -12.73 -17.77
CA SER A 73 16.36 -13.21 -17.37
C SER A 73 17.39 -12.20 -17.86
N TYR A 74 18.40 -11.93 -17.05
CA TYR A 74 19.48 -11.01 -17.40
C TYR A 74 20.77 -11.80 -17.59
N ASP A 75 21.52 -11.51 -18.65
CA ASP A 75 22.79 -12.21 -18.97
C ASP A 75 23.81 -12.11 -17.83
N GLN A 76 23.73 -11.05 -17.03
CA GLN A 76 24.62 -10.81 -15.89
C GLN A 76 24.25 -11.68 -14.66
N LEU A 77 23.01 -12.19 -14.61
CA LEU A 77 22.51 -13.10 -13.56
C LEU A 77 21.73 -14.27 -14.17
N PRO A 78 22.40 -15.22 -14.85
CA PRO A 78 21.74 -16.39 -15.42
C PRO A 78 21.12 -17.29 -14.35
N ALA A 79 21.51 -17.10 -13.10
CA ALA A 79 21.00 -17.86 -11.97
C ALA A 79 19.65 -17.38 -11.42
N ILE A 80 19.21 -16.17 -11.78
CA ILE A 80 17.92 -15.62 -11.33
C ILE A 80 16.95 -15.59 -12.50
N GLU A 81 15.80 -16.21 -12.31
CA GLU A 81 14.70 -16.19 -13.28
C GLU A 81 13.47 -15.55 -12.63
N ILE A 82 12.91 -14.56 -13.31
CA ILE A 82 11.77 -13.79 -12.84
C ILE A 82 10.60 -14.07 -13.77
N GLN A 83 9.43 -14.28 -13.20
CA GLN A 83 8.21 -14.47 -13.97
C GLN A 83 7.17 -13.44 -13.57
N GLN A 84 6.61 -12.79 -14.59
CA GLN A 84 5.38 -12.02 -14.49
C GLN A 84 4.22 -12.86 -15.00
N TRP A 85 3.10 -12.77 -14.30
CA TRP A 85 1.84 -13.41 -14.66
C TRP A 85 0.76 -12.37 -15.05
N PRO A 86 -0.28 -12.80 -15.78
CA PRO A 86 -1.38 -11.93 -16.23
C PRO A 86 -2.18 -11.28 -15.11
N ASP A 87 -2.09 -11.79 -13.88
CA ASP A 87 -2.77 -11.31 -12.67
C ASP A 87 -2.07 -10.11 -12.02
N ARG A 88 -1.26 -9.35 -12.79
CA ARG A 88 -0.42 -8.24 -12.32
C ARG A 88 0.48 -8.67 -11.15
N SER A 89 1.04 -9.88 -11.23
CA SER A 89 1.97 -10.39 -10.23
C SER A 89 3.34 -10.70 -10.81
N ILE A 90 4.37 -10.52 -10.01
CA ILE A 90 5.75 -10.82 -10.37
C ILE A 90 6.44 -11.55 -9.22
N ALA A 91 7.28 -12.54 -9.52
CA ALA A 91 8.05 -13.27 -8.53
C ALA A 91 9.37 -13.77 -9.12
N ILE A 92 10.32 -14.02 -8.24
CA ILE A 92 11.52 -14.78 -8.58
C ILE A 92 11.13 -16.25 -8.51
N VAL A 93 11.14 -16.94 -9.65
CA VAL A 93 10.77 -18.36 -9.75
C VAL A 93 11.96 -19.28 -9.56
N ARG A 94 13.16 -18.77 -9.80
CA ARG A 94 14.40 -19.53 -9.65
C ARG A 94 15.53 -18.62 -9.17
N SER A 95 16.33 -19.13 -8.24
CA SER A 95 17.60 -18.55 -7.81
C SER A 95 18.58 -19.68 -7.46
N ASP A 96 19.88 -19.45 -7.58
CA ASP A 96 20.95 -20.36 -7.14
C ASP A 96 21.39 -20.13 -5.68
N CYS A 97 20.79 -19.15 -4.99
CA CYS A 97 21.19 -18.81 -3.63
C CYS A 97 20.80 -19.92 -2.63
N PRO A 98 21.58 -20.15 -1.56
CA PRO A 98 21.27 -21.17 -0.57
C PRO A 98 20.02 -20.84 0.26
N ASP A 99 19.76 -19.54 0.47
CA ASP A 99 18.71 -19.08 1.39
C ASP A 99 17.32 -19.20 0.78
N GLN A 100 17.20 -19.14 -0.56
CA GLN A 100 15.94 -19.20 -1.32
C GLN A 100 14.83 -18.25 -0.81
N ILE A 101 15.17 -17.23 -0.01
CA ILE A 101 14.21 -16.29 0.59
C ILE A 101 13.45 -15.54 -0.50
N CYS A 102 14.14 -15.15 -1.57
CA CYS A 102 13.55 -14.46 -2.71
C CYS A 102 12.48 -15.30 -3.44
N VAL A 103 12.74 -16.59 -3.63
CA VAL A 103 11.79 -17.55 -4.24
C VAL A 103 10.62 -17.81 -3.27
N ASN A 104 10.93 -18.00 -1.99
CA ASN A 104 9.92 -18.26 -0.96
C ASN A 104 9.05 -17.03 -0.62
N THR A 105 9.50 -15.82 -0.97
CA THR A 105 8.69 -14.59 -0.88
C THR A 105 7.46 -14.68 -1.80
N GLY A 106 7.58 -15.40 -2.92
CA GLY A 106 6.48 -15.63 -3.84
C GLY A 106 6.05 -14.38 -4.61
N LYS A 107 4.76 -14.31 -4.91
CA LYS A 107 4.18 -13.30 -5.81
C LYS A 107 4.02 -11.94 -5.14
N LEU A 108 4.69 -10.95 -5.71
CA LEU A 108 4.54 -9.53 -5.41
C LEU A 108 3.45 -8.94 -6.32
N ARG A 109 2.54 -8.16 -5.75
CA ARG A 109 1.36 -7.59 -6.43
C ARG A 109 1.07 -6.14 -6.05
N VAL A 110 1.56 -5.69 -4.89
CA VAL A 110 1.18 -4.41 -4.30
C VAL A 110 2.39 -3.49 -4.26
N ALA A 111 2.19 -2.21 -4.55
CA ALA A 111 3.19 -1.18 -4.36
C ALA A 111 3.72 -1.18 -2.91
N GLY A 112 5.04 -1.00 -2.75
CA GLY A 112 5.77 -1.11 -1.49
C GLY A 112 6.25 -2.53 -1.16
N GLN A 113 5.81 -3.56 -1.89
CA GLN A 113 6.36 -4.90 -1.75
C GLN A 113 7.70 -5.02 -2.48
N PHE A 114 8.58 -5.87 -1.95
CA PHE A 114 9.88 -6.14 -2.55
C PHE A 114 10.31 -7.59 -2.30
N ALA A 115 11.21 -8.09 -3.14
CA ALA A 115 11.93 -9.34 -2.92
C ALA A 115 13.42 -9.09 -3.13
N ALA A 116 14.23 -9.54 -2.19
CA ALA A 116 15.68 -9.36 -2.22
C ALA A 116 16.39 -10.72 -2.21
N CYS A 117 17.36 -10.88 -3.10
CA CYS A 117 18.33 -11.96 -3.08
C CYS A 117 19.68 -11.38 -2.65
N LEU A 118 19.92 -11.41 -1.34
CA LEU A 118 21.10 -10.80 -0.73
C LEU A 118 22.43 -11.37 -1.26
N PRO A 119 22.61 -12.70 -1.41
CA PRO A 119 23.88 -13.25 -1.91
C PRO A 119 24.23 -12.84 -3.34
N ASN A 120 23.22 -12.52 -4.15
CA ASN A 120 23.38 -12.13 -5.55
C ASN A 120 23.21 -10.62 -5.77
N ASN A 121 23.17 -9.82 -4.68
CA ASN A 121 22.98 -8.36 -4.72
C ASN A 121 21.82 -7.91 -5.63
N PHE A 122 20.72 -8.66 -5.63
CA PHE A 122 19.61 -8.45 -6.55
C PHE A 122 18.33 -8.12 -5.79
N VAL A 123 17.61 -7.07 -6.19
CA VAL A 123 16.38 -6.63 -5.51
C VAL A 123 15.32 -6.22 -6.53
N ILE A 124 14.11 -6.71 -6.35
CA ILE A 124 12.91 -6.27 -7.07
C ILE A 124 12.08 -5.42 -6.12
N VAL A 125 11.72 -4.21 -6.54
CA VAL A 125 10.86 -3.29 -5.77
C VAL A 125 9.66 -2.90 -6.61
N LEU A 126 8.46 -3.03 -6.05
CA LEU A 126 7.23 -2.53 -6.65
C LEU A 126 6.98 -1.13 -6.10
N GLN A 127 6.98 -0.11 -6.95
CA GLN A 127 6.69 1.27 -6.61
C GLN A 127 5.35 1.67 -7.24
N GLY A 128 4.49 2.36 -6.49
CA GLY A 128 3.30 2.97 -7.06
C GLY A 128 3.71 4.21 -7.83
N VAL A 129 3.26 4.35 -9.08
CA VAL A 129 3.45 5.56 -9.86
C VAL A 129 2.45 6.59 -9.35
N THR A 130 2.82 7.33 -8.30
CA THR A 130 2.07 8.51 -7.91
C THR A 130 2.48 9.66 -8.83
N GLU A 131 1.58 10.10 -9.70
CA GLU A 131 1.57 11.49 -10.19
C GLU A 131 1.25 12.40 -8.99
N ALA A 132 2.16 12.48 -8.04
CA ALA A 132 2.14 13.43 -6.96
C ALA A 132 3.41 14.25 -7.11
N GLU A 133 3.29 15.37 -7.83
CA GLU A 133 4.14 16.52 -7.59
C GLU A 133 4.32 16.71 -6.08
N GLY A 134 5.56 17.02 -5.71
CA GLY A 134 6.05 16.92 -4.35
C GLY A 134 5.14 17.53 -3.29
N VAL A 135 4.77 16.70 -2.31
CA VAL A 135 4.46 17.15 -0.96
C VAL A 135 5.35 16.35 -0.02
N ASP A 136 6.65 16.63 -0.12
CA ASP A 136 7.56 16.48 0.99
C ASP A 136 7.80 17.89 1.52
N ALA A 137 7.04 18.26 2.54
CA ALA A 137 7.25 19.49 3.31
C ALA A 137 6.97 19.17 4.78
N VAL A 138 7.91 18.46 5.39
CA VAL A 138 8.22 18.66 6.81
C VAL A 138 8.97 19.99 6.94
N ALA A 139 8.26 21.02 7.41
CA ALA A 139 8.84 22.25 7.98
C ALA A 139 7.89 22.80 9.04
#